data_AF-A0A7Y2EGI6-F1
#
_entry.id   AF-A0A7Y2EGI6-F1
#
_cell.length_a   1.000
_cell.length_b   1.000
_cell.length_c   1.000
_cell.angle_alpha   90.00
_cell.angle_beta   90.00
_cell.angle_gamma   90.00
#
_symmetry.space_group_name_H-M   'P 1'
#
loop_
_entity.id
_entity.type
_entity.pdbx_description
1 polymer ?
#
loop_
_entity_poly.entity_id
_entity_poly.type
_entity_poly.pdbx_seq_one_letter_code
_entity_poly.pdbx_strand_id
1 'polypeptide(L)'
;MKFNLFGLLLLLVISYSCENENKKDAETSIIRFENIKYYKNPITENERPYKYRMTYYFENGTPFRWIELDSAGRMTTDYIYVYDTNWTQTGARYREESAVDFSIEKVSYRNDSTQVTEWIDSIGNVYYTMIDNLNKQKKTYRAEFIGDRTHGYDSTFYNDKGFVERIFFTNTKGKVYNDRSFKYDSINNYGDWTLRKKIMDDTIREVQKREVHYNNYYSSDNGKFYEGIISTAEISENVISFTNDESVVFLTRTSDWANQSAYIAHKTNGAYVETVSFEDLDTIYNGAISPNGNQIIFTTRNADQKAIWLLKKQGDTWSEKINLTASSGITGGYFNWLSDSELYFQSSGNQGDIVKGKLVNDILTIEENLIELNTLDGAEFSPFVERNERFIIFTRYIESDPSQQGFFISYNTNVSGNPEWSKPEKLEMLPYGWSAFIVNENSQFIYTDGDDIYSVPIDKLKIKKSKIK
;
A
#
# COMPACT_ATOMS: atom_id res chain seq x y z
N MET A 1 -22.85 53.68 69.19
CA MET A 1 -21.47 53.80 69.73
C MET A 1 -20.99 52.40 70.14
N LYS A 2 -20.24 51.73 69.26
CA LYS A 2 -19.23 50.66 69.48
C LYS A 2 -18.98 49.93 68.15
N PHE A 3 -17.71 49.90 67.77
CA PHE A 3 -17.12 49.34 66.56
C PHE A 3 -17.15 47.81 66.51
N ASN A 4 -17.16 47.23 65.30
CA ASN A 4 -16.22 46.19 64.85
C ASN A 4 -16.41 46.01 63.32
N LEU A 5 -15.50 46.53 62.49
CA LEU A 5 -14.19 45.94 62.15
C LEU A 5 -14.36 44.59 61.42
N PHE A 6 -14.85 44.63 60.19
CA PHE A 6 -14.51 43.61 59.18
C PHE A 6 -13.89 44.33 58.00
N GLY A 7 -12.58 44.52 58.13
CA GLY A 7 -11.73 44.96 57.05
C GLY A 7 -11.58 43.87 56.00
N LEU A 8 -11.59 44.30 54.75
CA LEU A 8 -10.47 44.09 53.85
C LEU A 8 -9.88 42.67 53.84
N LEU A 9 -10.51 41.75 53.11
CA LEU A 9 -9.80 40.64 52.48
C LEU A 9 -10.25 40.52 51.02
N LEU A 10 -10.06 41.61 50.28
CA LEU A 10 -10.02 41.61 48.80
C LEU A 10 -8.64 41.10 48.39
N LEU A 11 -8.34 39.84 48.68
CA LEU A 11 -7.10 39.18 48.30
C LEU A 11 -7.38 38.36 47.04
N LEU A 12 -6.98 38.93 45.90
CA LEU A 12 -6.43 38.23 44.74
C LEU A 12 -6.85 36.76 44.60
N VAL A 13 -8.04 36.53 44.06
CA VAL A 13 -8.25 35.32 43.25
C VAL A 13 -7.53 35.59 41.93
N ILE A 14 -6.21 35.40 41.94
CA ILE A 14 -5.47 35.09 40.72
C ILE A 14 -6.07 33.76 40.28
N SER A 15 -6.97 33.85 39.32
CA SER A 15 -7.40 32.73 38.50
C SER A 15 -6.17 32.16 37.79
N TYR A 16 -5.44 31.30 38.51
CA TYR A 16 -4.77 30.15 37.92
C TYR A 16 -5.88 29.28 37.33
N SER A 17 -6.42 29.72 36.19
CA SER A 17 -6.88 28.78 35.19
C SER A 17 -5.62 28.06 34.76
N CYS A 18 -5.25 27.02 35.53
CA CYS A 18 -4.57 25.90 34.92
C CYS A 18 -5.49 25.48 33.79
N GLU A 19 -5.22 25.99 32.59
CA GLU A 19 -5.45 25.24 31.38
C GLU A 19 -4.76 23.89 31.66
N ASN A 20 -5.53 22.98 32.24
CA ASN A 20 -5.41 21.58 31.89
C ASN A 20 -5.66 21.62 30.39
N GLU A 21 -4.58 21.87 29.62
CA GLU A 21 -4.46 21.32 28.29
C GLU A 21 -4.90 19.89 28.49
N ASN A 22 -6.14 19.61 28.09
CA ASN A 22 -6.59 18.27 27.85
C ASN A 22 -5.57 17.77 26.85
N LYS A 23 -4.51 17.11 27.34
CA LYS A 23 -3.73 16.17 26.59
C LYS A 23 -4.81 15.24 26.08
N LYS A 24 -5.30 15.51 24.86
CA LYS A 24 -6.01 14.54 24.07
C LYS A 24 -5.15 13.31 24.27
N ASP A 25 -5.69 12.33 24.99
CA ASP A 25 -5.04 11.03 25.12
C ASP A 25 -4.64 10.72 23.70
N ALA A 26 -3.33 10.75 23.46
CA ALA A 26 -2.81 10.65 22.11
C ALA A 26 -3.29 9.28 21.68
N GLU A 27 -4.36 9.25 20.86
CA GLU A 27 -4.89 8.02 20.31
C GLU A 27 -3.67 7.26 19.85
N THR A 28 -3.44 6.12 20.49
CA THR A 28 -2.18 5.41 20.37
C THR A 28 -1.99 5.14 18.90
N SER A 29 -1.05 5.87 18.29
CA SER A 29 -0.89 5.88 16.85
C SER A 29 -0.38 4.51 16.44
N ILE A 30 -1.25 3.71 15.85
CA ILE A 30 -0.92 2.35 15.43
C ILE A 30 -0.04 2.46 14.19
N ILE A 31 1.18 1.92 14.25
CA ILE A 31 2.04 1.82 13.07
C ILE A 31 1.36 0.91 12.04
N ARG A 32 1.26 1.38 10.81
CA ARG A 32 0.67 0.65 9.67
C ARG A 32 1.74 0.23 8.66
N PHE A 33 2.77 1.04 8.51
CA PHE A 33 3.81 0.83 7.53
C PHE A 33 5.10 1.53 7.99
N GLU A 34 6.25 0.92 7.75
CA GLU A 34 7.53 1.60 7.99
C GLU A 34 8.58 1.22 6.95
N ASN A 35 9.48 2.16 6.69
CA ASN A 35 10.59 2.01 5.78
C ASN A 35 11.87 2.42 6.50
N ILE A 36 12.88 1.55 6.49
CA ILE A 36 14.17 1.76 7.09
C ILE A 36 15.23 1.69 5.99
N LYS A 37 15.88 2.83 5.73
CA LYS A 37 17.00 2.95 4.79
C LYS A 37 18.30 2.81 5.55
N TYR A 38 19.12 1.85 5.14
CA TYR A 38 20.42 1.55 5.73
C TYR A 38 21.52 2.12 4.86
N TYR A 39 22.48 2.77 5.49
CA TYR A 39 23.70 3.25 4.85
C TYR A 39 24.88 2.62 5.58
N LYS A 40 25.50 1.62 4.96
CA LYS A 40 26.60 0.87 5.55
C LYS A 40 27.94 1.47 5.12
N ASN A 41 28.77 1.80 6.11
CA ASN A 41 30.15 2.20 5.88
C ASN A 41 30.97 0.98 5.45
N PRO A 42 31.86 1.12 4.47
CA PRO A 42 32.73 0.03 4.04
C PRO A 42 33.66 -0.42 5.17
N ILE A 43 33.93 -1.73 5.24
CA ILE A 43 34.81 -2.31 6.26
C ILE A 43 36.27 -2.13 5.83
N THR A 44 36.53 -2.18 4.53
CA THR A 44 37.85 -2.01 3.92
C THR A 44 37.82 -0.82 2.95
N GLU A 45 38.98 -0.21 2.69
CA GLU A 45 39.08 0.92 1.73
C GLU A 45 38.64 0.57 0.30
N ASN A 46 38.61 -0.73 -0.02
CA ASN A 46 38.20 -1.24 -1.33
C ASN A 46 36.70 -1.53 -1.45
N GLU A 47 35.97 -1.53 -0.33
CA GLU A 47 34.51 -1.73 -0.34
C GLU A 47 33.79 -0.43 -0.68
N ARG A 48 32.72 -0.53 -1.47
CA ARG A 48 31.83 0.60 -1.72
C ARG A 48 30.79 0.69 -0.60
N PRO A 49 30.36 1.90 -0.20
CA PRO A 49 29.20 2.07 0.65
C PRO A 49 28.02 1.32 0.05
N TYR A 50 27.33 0.54 0.89
CA TYR A 50 26.19 -0.26 0.47
C TYR A 50 24.93 0.30 1.10
N LYS A 51 23.91 0.54 0.25
CA LYS A 51 22.59 1.00 0.65
C LYS A 51 21.62 -0.15 0.47
N TYR A 52 20.81 -0.43 1.47
CA TYR A 52 19.68 -1.34 1.35
C TYR A 52 18.48 -0.75 2.08
N ARG A 53 17.29 -1.23 1.73
CA ARG A 53 16.03 -0.83 2.34
C ARG A 53 15.40 -2.05 3.00
N MET A 54 14.91 -1.88 4.22
CA MET A 54 13.97 -2.81 4.82
C MET A 54 12.62 -2.12 5.00
N THR A 55 11.55 -2.79 4.60
CA THR A 55 10.19 -2.29 4.67
C THR A 55 9.38 -3.24 5.55
N TYR A 56 8.69 -2.75 6.59
CA TYR A 56 7.76 -3.55 7.37
C TYR A 56 6.31 -3.13 7.10
N TYR A 57 5.45 -4.13 7.12
CA TYR A 57 4.00 -4.01 6.98
C TYR A 57 3.36 -4.47 8.27
N PHE A 58 2.42 -3.67 8.78
CA PHE A 58 1.78 -3.91 10.07
C PHE A 58 0.27 -4.05 9.92
N GLU A 59 -0.28 -5.01 10.64
CA GLU A 59 -1.71 -5.15 10.86
C GLU A 59 -2.00 -4.93 12.34
N ASN A 60 -2.81 -3.92 12.63
CA ASN A 60 -3.17 -3.53 13.99
C ASN A 60 -1.97 -3.35 14.93
N GLY A 61 -0.87 -2.81 14.39
CA GLY A 61 0.37 -2.53 15.15
C GLY A 61 1.28 -3.74 15.31
N THR A 62 0.90 -4.89 14.75
CA THR A 62 1.71 -6.12 14.73
C THR A 62 2.34 -6.27 13.35
N PRO A 63 3.67 -6.41 13.23
CA PRO A 63 4.31 -6.62 11.93
C PRO A 63 3.87 -7.97 11.35
N PHE A 64 3.41 -8.03 10.11
CA PHE A 64 3.05 -9.30 9.47
C PHE A 64 3.96 -9.66 8.30
N ARG A 65 4.73 -8.71 7.79
CA ARG A 65 5.72 -8.95 6.74
C ARG A 65 6.85 -7.93 6.83
N TRP A 66 8.05 -8.32 6.43
CA TRP A 66 9.07 -7.38 6.02
C TRP A 66 9.78 -7.84 4.75
N ILE A 67 10.21 -6.87 3.95
CA ILE A 67 10.94 -7.08 2.71
C ILE A 67 12.23 -6.28 2.80
N GLU A 68 13.35 -6.91 2.46
CA GLU A 68 14.64 -6.27 2.32
C GLU A 68 15.03 -6.24 0.84
N LEU A 69 15.49 -5.07 0.39
CA LEU A 69 15.89 -4.79 -0.98
C LEU A 69 17.30 -4.22 -1.00
N ASP A 70 18.12 -4.65 -1.96
CA ASP A 70 19.46 -4.13 -2.18
C ASP A 70 19.48 -2.72 -2.80
N SER A 71 20.67 -2.21 -3.10
CA SER A 71 20.86 -0.89 -3.70
C SER A 71 20.28 -0.77 -5.12
N ALA A 72 19.97 -1.88 -5.77
CA ALA A 72 19.37 -1.97 -7.10
C ALA A 72 17.88 -2.31 -7.03
N GLY A 73 17.26 -2.25 -5.83
CA GLY A 73 15.84 -2.56 -5.64
C GLY A 73 15.50 -4.05 -5.68
N ARG A 74 16.50 -4.93 -5.77
CA ARG A 74 16.28 -6.38 -5.83
C ARG A 74 16.04 -6.93 -4.43
N MET A 75 15.01 -7.76 -4.30
CA MET A 75 14.68 -8.42 -3.03
C MET A 75 15.82 -9.36 -2.59
N THR A 76 16.34 -9.12 -1.39
CA THR A 76 17.32 -9.98 -0.71
C THR A 76 16.65 -10.87 0.31
N THR A 77 15.58 -10.38 0.95
CA THR A 77 14.82 -11.17 1.92
C THR A 77 13.35 -10.79 1.86
N ASP A 78 12.48 -11.79 1.96
CA ASP A 78 11.04 -11.62 2.09
C ASP A 78 10.54 -12.53 3.19
N TYR A 79 10.09 -11.93 4.29
CA TYR A 79 9.77 -12.61 5.53
C TYR A 79 8.34 -12.29 5.94
N ILE A 80 7.53 -13.33 6.14
CA ILE A 80 6.10 -13.22 6.40
C ILE A 80 5.81 -13.95 7.70
N TYR A 81 5.36 -13.20 8.71
CA TYR A 81 4.99 -13.76 10.01
C TYR A 81 3.69 -14.56 9.89
N VAL A 82 3.58 -15.64 10.66
CA VAL A 82 2.37 -16.44 10.78
C VAL A 82 1.84 -16.29 12.20
N TYR A 83 0.56 -15.92 12.31
CA TYR A 83 -0.14 -15.70 13.57
C TYR A 83 -1.32 -16.67 13.73
N ASP A 84 -1.65 -17.01 14.98
CA ASP A 84 -2.94 -17.65 15.29
C ASP A 84 -4.08 -16.62 15.35
N THR A 85 -5.30 -17.08 15.66
CA THR A 85 -6.49 -16.23 15.78
C THR A 85 -6.42 -15.21 16.92
N ASN A 86 -5.47 -15.38 17.85
CA ASN A 86 -5.24 -14.47 18.97
C ASN A 86 -4.05 -13.55 18.73
N TRP A 87 -3.54 -13.47 17.49
CA TRP A 87 -2.36 -12.66 17.14
C TRP A 87 -1.08 -13.09 17.88
N THR A 88 -1.00 -14.37 18.31
CA THR A 88 0.24 -14.96 18.83
C THR A 88 1.04 -15.53 17.66
N GLN A 89 2.32 -15.18 17.56
CA GLN A 89 3.17 -15.67 16.48
C GLN A 89 3.34 -17.20 16.60
N THR A 90 2.97 -17.93 15.55
CA THR A 90 3.10 -19.40 15.47
C THR A 90 4.14 -19.85 14.46
N GLY A 91 4.69 -18.92 13.68
CA GLY A 91 5.74 -19.22 12.73
C GLY A 91 6.13 -18.02 11.88
N ALA A 92 6.85 -18.33 10.82
CA ALA A 92 7.06 -17.46 9.68
C ALA A 92 7.32 -18.30 8.43
N ARG A 93 7.14 -17.69 7.27
CA ARG A 93 7.70 -18.17 6.02
C ARG A 93 8.64 -17.12 5.49
N TYR A 94 9.82 -17.52 5.05
CA TYR A 94 10.77 -16.58 4.48
C TYR A 94 11.49 -17.15 3.26
N ARG A 95 11.95 -16.28 2.39
CA ARG A 95 12.85 -16.62 1.28
C ARG A 95 13.95 -15.57 1.20
N GLU A 96 15.12 -16.02 0.79
CA GLU A 96 16.29 -15.18 0.61
C GLU A 96 16.68 -15.19 -0.87
N GLU A 97 17.15 -14.04 -1.36
CA GLU A 97 17.58 -13.82 -2.73
C GLU A 97 16.51 -14.27 -3.76
N SER A 98 16.95 -14.79 -4.92
CA SER A 98 16.06 -15.27 -5.98
C SER A 98 15.43 -16.64 -5.69
N ALA A 99 15.37 -17.08 -4.42
CA ALA A 99 14.72 -18.33 -4.07
C ALA A 99 13.22 -18.28 -4.38
N VAL A 100 12.74 -19.30 -5.09
CA VAL A 100 11.32 -19.41 -5.48
C VAL A 100 10.49 -19.91 -4.29
N ASP A 101 11.04 -20.88 -3.56
CA ASP A 101 10.35 -21.54 -2.44
C ASP A 101 10.63 -20.86 -1.09
N PHE A 102 9.62 -20.90 -0.23
CA PHE A 102 9.73 -20.42 1.15
C PHE A 102 10.32 -21.49 2.07
N SER A 103 11.28 -21.08 2.89
CA SER A 103 11.65 -21.77 4.13
C SER A 103 10.60 -21.50 5.21
N ILE A 104 10.43 -22.45 6.14
CA ILE A 104 9.40 -22.38 7.18
C ILE A 104 10.07 -22.28 8.55
N GLU A 105 9.59 -21.34 9.35
CA GLU A 105 9.86 -21.23 10.77
C GLU A 105 8.61 -21.61 11.55
N LYS A 106 8.78 -22.45 12.57
CA LYS A 106 7.73 -22.79 13.52
C LYS A 106 8.05 -22.17 14.86
N VAL A 107 7.11 -21.38 15.38
CA VAL A 107 7.22 -20.75 16.69
C VAL A 107 6.28 -21.46 17.65
N SER A 108 6.81 -21.79 18.83
CA SER A 108 6.04 -22.35 19.95
C SER A 108 6.45 -21.69 21.26
N TYR A 109 5.58 -21.76 22.26
CA TYR A 109 5.87 -21.22 23.59
C TYR A 109 5.88 -22.36 24.60
N ARG A 110 7.02 -22.58 25.26
CA ARG A 110 7.11 -23.57 26.36
C ARG A 110 6.42 -23.06 27.61
N ASN A 111 6.43 -21.74 27.82
CA ASN A 111 5.78 -21.01 28.90
C ASN A 111 5.76 -19.50 28.57
N ASP A 112 5.27 -18.69 29.51
CA ASP A 112 5.17 -17.23 29.35
C ASP A 112 6.50 -16.51 29.15
N SER A 113 7.62 -17.11 29.55
CA SER A 113 8.95 -16.51 29.46
C SER A 113 9.86 -17.22 28.46
N THR A 114 9.36 -18.19 27.68
CA THR A 114 10.19 -19.02 26.81
C THR A 114 9.50 -19.28 25.48
N GLN A 115 10.00 -18.64 24.42
CA GLN A 115 9.64 -18.90 23.02
C GLN A 115 10.68 -19.80 22.37
N VAL A 116 10.24 -20.70 21.50
CA VAL A 116 11.08 -21.63 20.74
C VAL A 116 10.75 -21.47 19.28
N THR A 117 11.75 -21.14 18.48
CA THR A 117 11.66 -21.03 17.03
C THR A 117 12.47 -22.16 16.41
N GLU A 118 11.84 -22.96 15.56
CA GLU A 118 12.45 -24.08 14.84
C GLU A 118 12.43 -23.79 13.35
N TRP A 119 13.58 -23.86 12.68
CA TRP A 119 13.67 -23.73 11.24
C TRP A 119 13.64 -25.10 10.59
N ILE A 120 12.75 -25.24 9.63
CA ILE A 120 12.39 -26.50 9.02
C ILE A 120 12.80 -26.45 7.55
N ASP A 121 13.55 -27.47 7.10
CA ASP A 121 13.92 -27.60 5.69
C ASP A 121 12.72 -28.01 4.81
N SER A 122 12.93 -28.07 3.49
CA SER A 122 11.87 -28.42 2.53
C SER A 122 11.30 -29.84 2.68
N ILE A 123 11.95 -30.71 3.47
CA ILE A 123 11.49 -32.08 3.75
C ILE A 123 10.98 -32.25 5.18
N GLY A 124 10.85 -31.17 5.95
CA GLY A 124 10.23 -31.17 7.27
C GLY A 124 11.18 -31.39 8.46
N ASN A 125 12.50 -31.40 8.25
CA ASN A 125 13.46 -31.59 9.34
C ASN A 125 13.86 -30.27 9.99
N VAL A 126 13.86 -30.25 11.32
CA VAL A 126 14.42 -29.15 12.09
C VAL A 126 15.95 -29.20 11.96
N TYR A 127 16.54 -28.21 11.31
CA TYR A 127 18.00 -28.09 11.21
C TYR A 127 18.57 -27.04 12.16
N TYR A 128 17.69 -26.27 12.81
CA TYR A 128 18.08 -25.18 13.69
C TYR A 128 16.95 -24.84 14.67
N THR A 129 17.30 -24.56 15.92
CA THR A 129 16.37 -24.15 16.98
C THR A 129 16.92 -22.96 17.74
N MET A 130 16.09 -21.95 17.96
CA MET A 130 16.33 -20.81 18.84
C MET A 130 15.36 -20.89 20.01
N ILE A 131 15.86 -20.58 21.21
CA ILE A 131 15.08 -20.52 22.45
C ILE A 131 15.24 -19.12 23.02
N ASP A 132 14.22 -18.29 22.85
CA ASP A 132 14.16 -16.94 23.40
C ASP A 132 13.63 -16.94 24.84
N ASN A 133 14.41 -16.39 25.75
CA ASN A 133 13.98 -16.06 27.09
C ASN A 133 13.40 -14.64 27.08
N LEU A 134 12.14 -14.52 27.47
CA LEU A 134 11.34 -13.30 27.36
C LEU A 134 11.19 -12.61 28.72
N ASN A 135 11.22 -11.28 28.73
CA ASN A 135 10.90 -10.49 29.92
C ASN A 135 9.38 -10.36 30.12
N LYS A 136 8.95 -9.60 31.15
CA LYS A 136 7.52 -9.39 31.45
C LYS A 136 6.73 -8.72 30.31
N GLN A 137 7.44 -8.01 29.42
CA GLN A 137 6.89 -7.36 28.24
C GLN A 137 7.01 -8.23 26.98
N LYS A 138 7.30 -9.54 27.14
CA LYS A 138 7.47 -10.51 26.05
C LYS A 138 8.59 -10.15 25.06
N LYS A 139 9.58 -9.34 25.48
CA LYS A 139 10.78 -9.05 24.67
C LYS A 139 11.89 -10.03 25.00
N THR A 140 12.57 -10.55 23.97
CA THR A 140 13.77 -11.38 24.13
C THR A 140 14.85 -10.59 24.87
N TYR A 141 15.30 -11.10 26.01
CA TYR A 141 16.49 -10.59 26.70
C TYR A 141 17.69 -11.54 26.57
N ARG A 142 17.45 -12.81 26.21
CA ARG A 142 18.49 -13.82 25.98
C ARG A 142 17.98 -14.90 25.03
N ALA A 143 18.69 -15.19 23.95
CA ALA A 143 18.41 -16.33 23.08
C ALA A 143 19.46 -17.45 23.26
N GLU A 144 19.04 -18.71 23.09
CA GLU A 144 19.92 -19.87 23.01
C GLU A 144 19.72 -20.59 21.67
N PHE A 145 20.79 -21.11 21.07
CA PHE A 145 20.73 -21.76 19.76
C PHE A 145 21.22 -23.20 19.82
N ILE A 146 20.52 -24.09 19.11
CA ILE A 146 20.81 -25.52 19.00
C ILE A 146 20.84 -25.87 17.50
N GLY A 147 21.96 -26.42 17.04
CA GLY A 147 22.16 -26.86 15.65
C GLY A 147 23.63 -27.06 15.30
N ASP A 148 23.89 -27.77 14.20
CA ASP A 148 25.26 -28.16 13.79
C ASP A 148 26.02 -27.03 13.05
N ARG A 149 25.35 -25.90 12.78
CA ARG A 149 25.93 -24.73 12.11
C ARG A 149 26.25 -23.64 13.12
N THR A 150 27.42 -23.01 12.98
CA THR A 150 27.81 -21.88 13.82
C THR A 150 26.82 -20.74 13.66
N HIS A 151 25.98 -20.51 14.67
CA HIS A 151 25.16 -19.31 14.80
C HIS A 151 25.36 -18.74 16.20
N GLY A 152 25.38 -17.42 16.32
CA GLY A 152 25.75 -16.75 17.56
C GLY A 152 24.55 -16.54 18.49
N TYR A 153 24.75 -16.74 19.80
CA TYR A 153 23.91 -16.28 20.90
C TYR A 153 23.70 -14.77 20.84
N ASP A 154 22.47 -14.29 20.68
CA ASP A 154 22.11 -12.88 20.81
C ASP A 154 21.67 -12.59 22.26
N SER A 155 22.38 -11.68 22.93
CA SER A 155 21.91 -11.07 24.19
C SER A 155 21.59 -9.61 23.93
N THR A 156 20.31 -9.25 24.08
CA THR A 156 19.80 -7.89 23.83
C THR A 156 19.60 -7.19 25.17
N PHE A 157 20.35 -6.12 25.37
CA PHE A 157 20.21 -5.25 26.53
C PHE A 157 19.42 -4.02 26.13
N TYR A 158 18.50 -3.59 26.99
CA TYR A 158 17.69 -2.40 26.78
C TYR A 158 18.04 -1.34 27.82
N ASN A 159 18.06 -0.07 27.42
CA ASN A 159 18.15 1.04 28.36
C ASN A 159 16.81 1.27 29.09
N ASP A 160 16.82 2.22 30.02
CA ASP A 160 15.66 2.64 30.82
C ASP A 160 14.45 3.12 30.00
N LYS A 161 14.68 3.54 28.74
CA LYS A 161 13.65 3.94 27.78
C LYS A 161 13.18 2.81 26.86
N GLY A 162 13.68 1.59 27.07
CA GLY A 162 13.28 0.41 26.30
C GLY A 162 13.92 0.32 24.91
N PHE A 163 14.94 1.12 24.62
CA PHE A 163 15.73 1.06 23.40
C PHE A 163 16.89 0.08 23.54
N VAL A 164 17.29 -0.56 22.44
CA VAL A 164 18.38 -1.53 22.45
C VAL A 164 19.71 -0.81 22.69
N GLU A 165 20.36 -1.12 23.80
CA GLU A 165 21.65 -0.56 24.19
C GLU A 165 22.80 -1.36 23.58
N ARG A 166 22.75 -2.70 23.63
CA ARG A 166 23.83 -3.58 23.17
C ARG A 166 23.32 -4.95 22.75
N ILE A 167 23.87 -5.50 21.67
CA ILE A 167 23.65 -6.86 21.20
C ILE A 167 25.00 -7.56 21.07
N PHE A 168 25.14 -8.71 21.71
CA PHE A 168 26.34 -9.55 21.62
C PHE A 168 26.02 -10.83 20.86
N PHE A 169 26.93 -11.25 19.99
CA PHE A 169 26.96 -12.60 19.43
C PHE A 169 28.04 -13.45 20.09
N THR A 170 27.66 -14.55 20.74
CA THR A 170 28.62 -15.55 21.26
C THR A 170 28.46 -16.86 20.50
N ASN A 171 29.51 -17.55 20.06
CA ASN A 171 29.33 -18.89 19.47
C ASN A 171 29.20 -19.98 20.55
N THR A 172 28.94 -21.23 20.13
CA THR A 172 28.89 -22.43 20.99
C THR A 172 30.18 -22.70 21.77
N LYS A 173 31.29 -22.00 21.45
CA LYS A 173 32.58 -22.09 22.15
C LYS A 173 32.84 -20.88 23.08
N GLY A 174 31.84 -20.04 23.33
CA GLY A 174 31.97 -18.90 24.24
C GLY A 174 32.74 -17.71 23.66
N LYS A 175 33.08 -17.70 22.36
CA LYS A 175 33.79 -16.58 21.73
C LYS A 175 32.80 -15.53 21.25
N VAL A 176 33.01 -14.27 21.65
CA VAL A 176 32.23 -13.11 21.22
C VAL A 176 32.77 -12.60 19.89
N TYR A 177 31.91 -12.43 18.88
CA TYR A 177 32.33 -12.05 17.52
C TYR A 177 31.81 -10.70 17.05
N ASN A 178 30.75 -10.19 17.68
CA ASN A 178 30.08 -9.00 17.18
C ASN A 178 29.37 -8.32 18.34
N ASP A 179 30.00 -7.25 18.82
CA ASP A 179 29.45 -6.32 19.80
C ASP A 179 28.90 -5.12 19.04
N ARG A 180 27.57 -5.06 18.91
CA ARG A 180 26.91 -3.93 18.27
C ARG A 180 26.05 -3.17 19.27
N SER A 181 26.16 -1.85 19.27
CA SER A 181 25.28 -0.95 20.02
C SER A 181 24.52 -0.04 19.06
N PHE A 182 23.38 0.49 19.51
CA PHE A 182 22.60 1.47 18.77
C PHE A 182 22.60 2.81 19.49
N LYS A 183 23.02 3.85 18.78
CA LYS A 183 22.84 5.24 19.22
C LYS A 183 21.66 5.85 18.48
N TYR A 184 20.64 6.25 19.21
CA TYR A 184 19.43 6.87 18.67
C TYR A 184 19.62 8.39 18.63
N ASP A 185 19.67 8.95 17.43
CA ASP A 185 19.96 10.37 17.23
C ASP A 185 18.69 11.23 17.18
N SER A 186 17.56 10.67 16.74
CA SER A 186 16.28 11.39 16.69
C SER A 186 15.06 10.48 16.86
N ILE A 187 13.97 11.07 17.36
CA ILE A 187 12.63 10.48 17.47
C ILE A 187 11.61 11.40 16.77
N ASN A 188 10.47 10.86 16.35
CA ASN A 188 9.33 11.64 15.88
C ASN A 188 8.41 12.06 17.04
N ASN A 189 7.30 12.73 16.71
CA ASN A 189 6.33 13.22 17.69
C ASN A 189 5.55 12.10 18.40
N TYR A 190 5.70 10.84 17.96
CA TYR A 190 5.08 9.65 18.57
C TYR A 190 6.08 8.86 19.44
N GLY A 191 7.32 9.34 19.57
CA GLY A 191 8.36 8.66 20.35
C GLY A 191 9.10 7.55 19.59
N ASP A 192 8.77 7.33 18.32
CA ASP A 192 9.47 6.39 17.45
C ASP A 192 10.79 6.95 16.96
N TRP A 193 11.85 6.15 16.98
CA TRP A 193 13.13 6.56 16.43
C TRP A 193 13.04 6.76 14.91
N THR A 194 13.70 7.81 14.41
CA THR A 194 13.76 8.16 12.98
C THR A 194 15.18 8.14 12.42
N LEU A 195 16.18 8.25 13.29
CA LEU A 195 17.59 8.10 12.94
C LEU A 195 18.32 7.36 14.04
N ARG A 196 19.05 6.30 13.69
CA ARG A 196 19.98 5.63 14.60
C ARG A 196 21.27 5.23 13.90
N LYS A 197 22.32 5.07 14.69
CA LYS A 197 23.65 4.59 14.27
C LYS A 197 23.90 3.23 14.90
N LYS A 198 24.25 2.24 14.09
CA LYS A 198 24.78 0.97 14.55
C LYS A 198 26.29 1.11 14.69
N ILE A 199 26.77 0.94 15.91
CA ILE A 199 28.19 0.98 16.26
C ILE A 199 28.66 -0.46 16.41
N MET A 200 29.78 -0.83 15.79
CA MET A 200 30.48 -2.10 15.97
C MET A 200 31.96 -1.83 16.13
N ASP A 201 32.61 -2.45 17.12
CA ASP A 201 34.03 -2.24 17.45
C ASP A 201 34.35 -0.73 17.58
N ASP A 202 33.53 -0.02 18.36
CA ASP A 202 33.60 1.44 18.57
C ASP A 202 33.50 2.31 17.30
N THR A 203 33.12 1.73 16.16
CA THR A 203 33.00 2.41 14.87
C THR A 203 31.56 2.43 14.40
N ILE A 204 31.07 3.56 13.89
CA ILE A 204 29.75 3.61 13.24
C ILE A 204 29.84 2.80 11.94
N ARG A 205 29.19 1.64 11.91
CA ARG A 205 29.14 0.77 10.74
C ARG A 205 27.92 1.02 9.87
N GLU A 206 26.80 1.41 10.47
CA GLU A 206 25.59 1.71 9.71
C GLU A 206 24.89 2.94 10.27
N VAL A 207 24.34 3.75 9.37
CA VAL A 207 23.35 4.78 9.68
C VAL A 207 22.00 4.28 9.16
N GLN A 208 20.98 4.33 10.00
CA GLN A 208 19.65 3.82 9.68
C GLN A 208 18.65 4.96 9.83
N LYS A 209 17.96 5.28 8.74
CA LYS A 209 16.91 6.29 8.70
C LYS A 209 15.56 5.58 8.58
N ARG A 210 14.65 5.83 9.52
CA ARG A 210 13.32 5.21 9.60
C ARG A 210 12.24 6.24 9.31
N GLU A 211 11.32 5.85 8.44
CA GLU A 211 10.09 6.54 8.08
C GLU A 211 8.94 5.66 8.62
N VAL A 212 8.12 6.21 9.53
CA VAL A 212 7.02 5.48 10.20
C VAL A 212 5.71 6.13 9.80
N HIS A 213 4.75 5.29 9.41
CA HIS A 213 3.48 5.73 8.88
C HIS A 213 2.33 5.11 9.69
N TYR A 214 1.44 5.97 10.15
CA TYR A 214 0.33 5.62 11.04
C TYR A 214 -1.03 5.70 10.35
N ASN A 215 -1.11 6.34 9.18
CA ASN A 215 -2.34 6.41 8.41
C ASN A 215 -2.58 5.07 7.69
N ASN A 216 -3.85 4.68 7.58
CA ASN A 216 -4.30 3.50 6.84
C ASN A 216 -4.55 3.81 5.35
N TYR A 217 -4.31 5.05 4.93
CA TYR A 217 -4.38 5.48 3.52
C TYR A 217 -3.12 5.16 2.74
N TYR A 218 -2.02 4.84 3.44
CA TYR A 218 -0.72 4.55 2.84
C TYR A 218 -0.23 5.64 1.88
N SER A 219 -0.51 6.90 2.18
CA SER A 219 -0.07 8.04 1.38
C SER A 219 0.59 9.12 2.22
N SER A 220 1.57 9.82 1.65
CA SER A 220 2.24 10.98 2.24
C SER A 220 1.32 12.19 2.33
N ASP A 221 1.81 13.27 2.97
CA ASP A 221 1.04 14.51 3.17
C ASP A 221 0.60 15.18 1.85
N ASN A 222 1.35 14.97 0.77
CA ASN A 222 0.99 15.42 -0.59
C ASN A 222 0.09 14.43 -1.35
N GLY A 223 -0.37 13.36 -0.70
CA GLY A 223 -1.25 12.35 -1.29
C GLY A 223 -0.54 11.26 -2.09
N LYS A 224 0.77 11.34 -2.35
CA LYS A 224 1.50 10.28 -3.07
C LYS A 224 1.50 8.98 -2.26
N PHE A 225 1.20 7.86 -2.91
CA PHE A 225 1.19 6.55 -2.27
C PHE A 225 2.61 6.14 -1.85
N TYR A 226 2.74 5.46 -0.71
CA TYR A 226 4.05 5.04 -0.22
C TYR A 226 4.64 3.94 -1.10
N GLU A 227 5.93 4.09 -1.38
CA GLU A 227 6.74 3.08 -2.05
C GLU A 227 6.73 1.77 -1.25
N GLY A 228 6.52 0.65 -1.94
CA GLY A 228 6.49 -0.68 -1.35
C GLY A 228 5.09 -1.18 -0.99
N ILE A 229 4.03 -0.37 -1.09
CA ILE A 229 2.66 -0.88 -0.97
C ILE A 229 2.14 -1.31 -2.35
N ILE A 230 1.79 -0.33 -3.20
CA ILE A 230 1.50 -0.55 -4.62
C ILE A 230 2.43 0.25 -5.53
N SER A 231 2.97 1.36 -5.01
CA SER A 231 3.92 2.20 -5.72
C SER A 231 5.34 1.66 -5.60
N THR A 232 6.12 1.81 -6.67
CA THR A 232 7.51 1.40 -6.82
C THR A 232 8.45 2.59 -6.73
N ALA A 233 7.96 3.81 -6.96
CA ALA A 233 8.74 5.07 -7.06
C ALA A 233 9.88 5.07 -8.11
N GLU A 234 10.10 3.97 -8.84
CA GLU A 234 11.18 3.82 -9.82
C GLU A 234 10.67 3.85 -11.26
N ILE A 235 9.45 3.35 -11.49
CA ILE A 235 8.82 3.29 -12.81
C ILE A 235 7.42 3.87 -12.75
N SER A 236 6.99 4.44 -13.87
CA SER A 236 5.69 5.11 -14.01
C SER A 236 4.54 4.13 -13.84
N GLU A 237 3.52 4.51 -13.07
CA GLU A 237 2.34 3.72 -12.72
C GLU A 237 1.09 4.32 -13.35
N ASN A 238 0.64 3.77 -14.49
CA ASN A 238 -0.30 4.50 -15.34
C ASN A 238 -1.74 3.99 -15.30
N VAL A 239 -2.02 2.76 -14.87
CA VAL A 239 -3.41 2.29 -14.72
C VAL A 239 -3.55 1.63 -13.38
N ILE A 240 -4.69 1.84 -12.75
CA ILE A 240 -5.06 1.17 -11.50
C ILE A 240 -6.54 0.81 -11.52
N SER A 241 -6.88 -0.37 -11.02
CA SER A 241 -8.25 -0.88 -10.92
C SER A 241 -8.35 -1.91 -9.80
N PHE A 242 -9.44 -1.86 -9.01
CA PHE A 242 -9.61 -2.70 -7.83
C PHE A 242 -10.79 -3.66 -7.99
N THR A 243 -10.69 -4.83 -7.36
CA THR A 243 -11.88 -5.65 -7.06
C THR A 243 -12.78 -4.93 -6.06
N ASN A 244 -14.04 -5.34 -5.97
CA ASN A 244 -15.01 -4.66 -5.12
C ASN A 244 -14.71 -4.80 -3.62
N ASP A 245 -14.06 -5.89 -3.22
CA ASP A 245 -13.58 -6.10 -1.85
C ASP A 245 -12.17 -5.55 -1.62
N GLU A 246 -11.58 -4.92 -2.64
CA GLU A 246 -10.22 -4.37 -2.63
C GLU A 246 -9.13 -5.41 -2.32
N SER A 247 -9.44 -6.70 -2.41
CA SER A 247 -8.46 -7.76 -2.15
C SER A 247 -7.43 -7.91 -3.27
N VAL A 248 -7.77 -7.44 -4.47
CA VAL A 248 -6.89 -7.47 -5.65
C VAL A 248 -6.90 -6.11 -6.34
N VAL A 249 -5.72 -5.66 -6.75
CA VAL A 249 -5.53 -4.49 -7.60
C VAL A 249 -4.84 -4.91 -8.89
N PHE A 250 -5.42 -4.55 -10.02
CA PHE A 250 -4.75 -4.56 -11.31
C PHE A 250 -4.08 -3.20 -11.51
N LEU A 251 -2.81 -3.22 -11.94
CA LEU A 251 -2.08 -2.02 -12.28
C LEU A 251 -1.17 -2.25 -13.48
N THR A 252 -0.76 -1.17 -14.11
CA THR A 252 0.24 -1.22 -15.16
C THR A 252 1.43 -0.33 -14.84
N ARG A 253 2.62 -0.81 -15.16
CA ARG A 253 3.87 -0.09 -14.90
C ARG A 253 4.73 0.02 -16.15
N THR A 254 5.51 1.08 -16.24
CA THR A 254 6.38 1.30 -17.38
C THR A 254 7.59 2.19 -17.11
N SER A 255 8.74 1.86 -17.68
CA SER A 255 9.88 2.78 -17.87
C SER A 255 9.89 3.44 -19.26
N ASP A 256 9.02 2.98 -20.15
CA ASP A 256 8.87 3.42 -21.53
C ASP A 256 7.39 3.40 -21.91
N TRP A 257 6.79 4.58 -22.10
CA TRP A 257 5.37 4.70 -22.44
C TRP A 257 4.94 3.89 -23.67
N ALA A 258 5.85 3.50 -24.56
CA ALA A 258 5.57 2.59 -25.67
C ALA A 258 5.46 1.10 -25.26
N ASN A 259 5.99 0.72 -24.09
CA ASN A 259 6.11 -0.63 -23.55
C ASN A 259 5.66 -0.71 -22.09
N GLN A 260 4.36 -0.84 -21.87
CA GLN A 260 3.72 -0.94 -20.57
C GLN A 260 3.30 -2.37 -20.23
N SER A 261 3.69 -2.84 -19.05
CA SER A 261 3.40 -4.20 -18.56
C SER A 261 2.28 -4.20 -17.52
N ALA A 262 1.46 -5.26 -17.50
CA ALA A 262 0.45 -5.48 -16.48
C ALA A 262 1.00 -6.20 -15.25
N TYR A 263 0.37 -5.87 -14.14
CA TYR A 263 0.63 -6.48 -12.86
C TYR A 263 -0.69 -6.66 -12.09
N ILE A 264 -0.72 -7.66 -11.23
CA ILE A 264 -1.70 -7.74 -10.14
C ILE A 264 -0.97 -7.63 -8.82
N ALA A 265 -1.55 -6.89 -7.88
CA ALA A 265 -1.19 -7.00 -6.48
C ALA A 265 -2.32 -7.48 -5.58
N HIS A 266 -1.96 -8.24 -4.55
CA HIS A 266 -2.89 -8.81 -3.57
C HIS A 266 -2.79 -8.08 -2.23
N LYS A 267 -3.95 -7.74 -1.66
CA LYS A 267 -4.07 -7.19 -0.31
C LYS A 267 -3.99 -8.35 0.68
N THR A 268 -2.96 -8.36 1.50
CA THR A 268 -2.80 -9.29 2.63
C THR A 268 -2.69 -8.45 3.89
N ASN A 269 -3.48 -8.77 4.91
CA ASN A 269 -3.37 -8.13 6.23
C ASN A 269 -3.46 -6.60 6.17
N GLY A 270 -4.33 -6.09 5.30
CA GLY A 270 -4.60 -4.65 5.14
C GLY A 270 -3.62 -3.88 4.25
N ALA A 271 -2.58 -4.50 3.69
CA ALA A 271 -1.67 -3.86 2.73
C ALA A 271 -1.49 -4.68 1.45
N TYR A 272 -1.29 -4.02 0.33
CA TYR A 272 -0.86 -4.67 -0.91
C TYR A 272 0.62 -4.99 -0.81
N VAL A 273 1.01 -6.24 -1.05
CA VAL A 273 2.38 -6.70 -0.72
C VAL A 273 3.01 -7.62 -1.76
N GLU A 274 2.23 -8.26 -2.62
CA GLU A 274 2.73 -9.11 -3.69
C GLU A 274 2.37 -8.46 -5.00
N THR A 275 3.30 -8.33 -5.94
CA THR A 275 3.00 -7.87 -7.29
C THR A 275 3.50 -8.91 -8.29
N VAL A 276 2.57 -9.55 -9.02
CA VAL A 276 2.89 -10.54 -10.05
C VAL A 276 2.72 -9.89 -11.42
N SER A 277 3.72 -10.02 -12.28
CA SER A 277 3.64 -9.54 -13.66
C SER A 277 2.88 -10.52 -14.54
N PHE A 278 2.16 -10.00 -15.54
CA PHE A 278 1.61 -10.80 -16.63
C PHE A 278 2.60 -10.82 -17.79
N GLU A 279 3.52 -11.78 -17.78
CA GLU A 279 4.55 -11.89 -18.83
C GLU A 279 3.94 -12.17 -20.23
N ASP A 280 2.77 -12.83 -20.28
CA ASP A 280 2.10 -13.20 -21.52
C ASP A 280 1.23 -12.09 -22.13
N LEU A 281 1.11 -10.94 -21.47
CA LEU A 281 0.38 -9.80 -22.00
C LEU A 281 1.31 -8.93 -22.84
N ASP A 282 0.88 -8.66 -24.08
CA ASP A 282 1.51 -7.65 -24.93
C ASP A 282 1.49 -6.29 -24.24
N THR A 283 2.16 -5.29 -24.82
CA THR A 283 2.08 -3.94 -24.26
C THR A 283 0.63 -3.48 -24.10
N ILE A 284 0.26 -3.18 -22.87
CA ILE A 284 -1.06 -2.72 -22.51
C ILE A 284 -1.12 -1.21 -22.58
N TYR A 285 -2.18 -0.69 -23.18
CA TYR A 285 -2.52 0.73 -23.13
C TYR A 285 -3.38 1.07 -21.90
N ASN A 286 -4.39 0.22 -21.63
CA ASN A 286 -5.26 0.36 -20.47
C ASN A 286 -5.90 -0.98 -20.07
N GLY A 287 -6.38 -1.13 -18.84
CA GLY A 287 -7.15 -2.30 -18.42
C GLY A 287 -7.82 -2.14 -17.05
N ALA A 288 -8.72 -3.06 -16.72
CA ALA A 288 -9.41 -3.11 -15.44
C ALA A 288 -9.74 -4.55 -15.03
N ILE A 289 -9.73 -4.80 -13.72
CA ILE A 289 -10.15 -6.08 -13.13
C ILE A 289 -11.62 -6.01 -12.72
N SER A 290 -12.36 -7.09 -12.94
CA SER A 290 -13.78 -7.16 -12.59
C SER A 290 -14.01 -7.14 -11.07
N PRO A 291 -15.22 -6.76 -10.61
CA PRO A 291 -15.55 -6.68 -9.20
C PRO A 291 -15.25 -7.95 -8.41
N ASN A 292 -15.47 -9.13 -9.01
CA ASN A 292 -15.19 -10.42 -8.38
C ASN A 292 -13.74 -10.93 -8.57
N GLY A 293 -12.88 -10.22 -9.30
CA GLY A 293 -11.49 -10.60 -9.56
C GLY A 293 -11.28 -11.72 -10.58
N ASN A 294 -12.34 -12.18 -11.28
CA ASN A 294 -12.28 -13.31 -12.20
C ASN A 294 -12.11 -12.90 -13.67
N GLN A 295 -12.15 -11.61 -13.99
CA GLN A 295 -11.98 -11.13 -15.35
C GLN A 295 -11.05 -9.93 -15.39
N ILE A 296 -10.26 -9.83 -16.45
CA ILE A 296 -9.48 -8.62 -16.77
C ILE A 296 -9.85 -8.23 -18.19
N ILE A 297 -10.38 -7.02 -18.35
CA ILE A 297 -10.59 -6.40 -19.66
C ILE A 297 -9.46 -5.41 -19.89
N PHE A 298 -8.88 -5.41 -21.09
CA PHE A 298 -7.74 -4.56 -21.39
C PHE A 298 -7.65 -4.22 -22.87
N THR A 299 -6.87 -3.20 -23.17
CA THR A 299 -6.58 -2.71 -24.51
C THR A 299 -5.08 -2.80 -24.76
N THR A 300 -4.68 -3.34 -25.90
CA THR A 300 -3.26 -3.38 -26.32
C THR A 300 -2.84 -2.10 -27.00
N ARG A 301 -1.59 -1.68 -26.82
CA ARG A 301 -0.98 -0.53 -27.52
C ARG A 301 -0.37 -1.01 -28.85
N ASN A 302 -1.20 -1.30 -29.85
CA ASN A 302 -0.73 -1.54 -31.23
C ASN A 302 -0.96 -0.29 -32.08
N ALA A 303 -0.04 -0.01 -33.01
CA ALA A 303 0.11 1.28 -33.72
C ALA A 303 -1.19 1.87 -34.30
N ASP A 304 -2.18 1.03 -34.63
CA ASP A 304 -3.43 1.47 -35.26
C ASP A 304 -4.71 0.87 -34.65
N GLN A 305 -4.64 0.05 -33.58
CA GLN A 305 -5.82 -0.68 -33.08
C GLN A 305 -5.90 -0.73 -31.55
N LYS A 306 -6.78 0.10 -30.97
CA LYS A 306 -7.27 0.01 -29.58
C LYS A 306 -8.22 -1.20 -29.41
N ALA A 307 -7.73 -2.38 -29.77
CA ALA A 307 -8.47 -3.63 -29.68
C ALA A 307 -8.68 -4.00 -28.20
N ILE A 308 -9.91 -4.39 -27.88
CA ILE A 308 -10.35 -4.77 -26.53
C ILE A 308 -10.23 -6.29 -26.42
N TRP A 309 -9.60 -6.72 -25.33
CA TRP A 309 -9.34 -8.11 -25.01
C TRP A 309 -9.86 -8.44 -23.61
N LEU A 310 -10.13 -9.73 -23.39
CA LEU A 310 -10.60 -10.27 -22.12
C LEU A 310 -9.75 -11.47 -21.72
N LEU A 311 -9.34 -11.49 -20.46
CA LEU A 311 -8.87 -12.69 -19.75
C LEU A 311 -9.92 -13.12 -18.74
N LYS A 312 -10.04 -14.43 -18.55
CA LYS A 312 -10.87 -15.04 -17.50
C LYS A 312 -10.02 -15.92 -16.60
N LYS A 313 -10.25 -15.83 -15.30
CA LYS A 313 -9.59 -16.68 -14.32
C LYS A 313 -10.10 -18.12 -14.44
N GLN A 314 -9.18 -19.08 -14.46
CA GLN A 314 -9.40 -20.52 -14.56
C GLN A 314 -8.59 -21.21 -13.46
N GLY A 315 -9.19 -21.34 -12.27
CA GLY A 315 -8.47 -21.76 -11.07
C GLY A 315 -7.39 -20.74 -10.70
N ASP A 316 -6.13 -21.19 -10.67
CA ASP A 316 -4.95 -20.35 -10.38
C ASP A 316 -4.31 -19.75 -11.65
N THR A 317 -4.87 -20.03 -12.83
CA THR A 317 -4.36 -19.57 -14.12
C THR A 317 -5.34 -18.61 -14.80
N TRP A 318 -4.89 -17.94 -15.86
CA TRP A 318 -5.74 -17.11 -16.72
C TRP A 318 -5.96 -17.81 -18.06
N SER A 319 -7.12 -17.59 -18.67
CA SER A 319 -7.45 -18.09 -20.01
C SER A 319 -6.54 -17.47 -21.08
N GLU A 320 -6.56 -18.02 -22.30
CA GLU A 320 -6.09 -17.29 -23.47
C GLU A 320 -6.86 -15.98 -23.68
N LYS A 321 -6.25 -15.02 -24.41
CA LYS A 321 -6.83 -13.72 -24.73
C LYS A 321 -8.05 -13.88 -25.64
N ILE A 322 -9.21 -13.39 -25.21
CA ILE A 322 -10.44 -13.36 -26.01
C ILE A 322 -10.54 -11.98 -26.69
N ASN A 323 -10.57 -11.95 -28.03
CA ASN A 323 -10.67 -10.71 -28.80
C ASN A 323 -12.12 -10.20 -28.86
N LEU A 324 -12.48 -9.28 -27.96
CA LEU A 324 -13.81 -8.69 -27.92
C LEU A 324 -14.08 -7.75 -29.09
N THR A 325 -13.05 -7.08 -29.61
CA THR A 325 -13.20 -6.22 -30.80
C THR A 325 -13.59 -7.03 -32.03
N ALA A 326 -13.00 -8.21 -32.24
CA ALA A 326 -13.32 -9.05 -33.38
C ALA A 326 -14.78 -9.52 -33.39
N SER A 327 -15.36 -9.78 -32.22
CA SER A 327 -16.76 -10.23 -32.10
C SER A 327 -17.78 -9.08 -32.12
N SER A 328 -17.43 -7.92 -31.55
CA SER A 328 -18.36 -6.79 -31.37
C SER A 328 -18.20 -5.65 -32.37
N GLY A 329 -17.03 -5.53 -33.01
CA GLY A 329 -16.64 -4.33 -33.76
C GLY A 329 -16.31 -3.11 -32.88
N ILE A 330 -16.30 -3.26 -31.55
CA ILE A 330 -16.05 -2.16 -30.61
C ILE A 330 -14.55 -2.06 -30.31
N THR A 331 -14.02 -0.84 -30.37
CA THR A 331 -12.64 -0.50 -29.95
C THR A 331 -12.68 0.59 -28.89
N GLY A 332 -11.77 0.55 -27.92
CA GLY A 332 -11.86 1.44 -26.76
C GLY A 332 -10.77 1.21 -25.73
N GLY A 333 -10.96 1.79 -24.55
CA GLY A 333 -10.06 1.67 -23.39
C GLY A 333 -10.66 2.31 -22.15
N TYR A 334 -9.85 2.47 -21.10
CA TYR A 334 -10.24 3.16 -19.86
C TYR A 334 -11.51 2.60 -19.25
N PHE A 335 -11.41 1.38 -18.72
CA PHE A 335 -12.56 0.61 -18.27
C PHE A 335 -12.84 0.83 -16.78
N ASN A 336 -14.11 0.83 -16.43
CA ASN A 336 -14.59 0.72 -15.05
C ASN A 336 -15.76 -0.24 -15.02
N TRP A 337 -15.62 -1.29 -14.22
CA TRP A 337 -16.69 -2.25 -14.03
C TRP A 337 -17.66 -1.77 -12.95
N LEU A 338 -18.96 -1.78 -13.27
CA LEU A 338 -20.03 -1.60 -12.29
C LEU A 338 -20.43 -2.96 -11.69
N SER A 339 -20.49 -3.99 -12.53
CA SER A 339 -20.74 -5.38 -12.17
C SER A 339 -19.85 -6.30 -13.03
N ASP A 340 -19.89 -7.63 -12.83
CA ASP A 340 -19.10 -8.55 -13.66
C ASP A 340 -19.61 -8.66 -15.12
N SER A 341 -20.68 -7.94 -15.46
CA SER A 341 -21.25 -7.88 -16.81
C SER A 341 -21.50 -6.46 -17.32
N GLU A 342 -21.38 -5.44 -16.49
CA GLU A 342 -21.66 -4.05 -16.86
C GLU A 342 -20.44 -3.19 -16.61
N LEU A 343 -20.12 -2.33 -17.57
CA LEU A 343 -18.93 -1.49 -17.54
C LEU A 343 -19.16 -0.14 -18.21
N TYR A 344 -18.43 0.85 -17.73
CA TYR A 344 -18.28 2.16 -18.33
C TYR A 344 -16.89 2.25 -18.93
N PHE A 345 -16.77 2.73 -20.17
CA PHE A 345 -15.47 2.81 -20.82
C PHE A 345 -15.43 3.83 -21.95
N GLN A 346 -14.23 4.21 -22.36
CA GLN A 346 -14.02 5.06 -23.53
C GLN A 346 -14.20 4.24 -24.82
N SER A 347 -15.09 4.66 -25.71
CA SER A 347 -15.27 4.05 -27.04
C SER A 347 -14.71 4.94 -28.14
N SER A 348 -13.84 4.38 -29.00
CA SER A 348 -13.33 5.14 -30.16
C SER A 348 -14.40 5.40 -31.22
N GLY A 349 -15.47 4.58 -31.25
CA GLY A 349 -16.61 4.79 -32.14
C GLY A 349 -17.52 5.95 -31.71
N ASN A 350 -17.42 6.38 -30.44
CA ASN A 350 -18.16 7.51 -29.89
C ASN A 350 -17.26 8.75 -29.77
N GLN A 351 -16.47 9.04 -30.80
CA GLN A 351 -15.51 10.17 -30.82
C GLN A 351 -14.45 10.15 -29.70
N GLY A 352 -14.29 9.02 -28.98
CA GLY A 352 -13.39 8.93 -27.84
C GLY A 352 -14.05 9.25 -26.50
N ASP A 353 -15.37 9.17 -26.43
CA ASP A 353 -16.17 9.46 -25.24
C ASP A 353 -16.57 8.21 -24.44
N ILE A 354 -17.12 8.45 -23.24
CA ILE A 354 -17.58 7.42 -22.32
C ILE A 354 -18.90 6.82 -22.83
N VAL A 355 -19.00 5.49 -22.75
CA VAL A 355 -20.22 4.72 -23.03
C VAL A 355 -20.52 3.77 -21.88
N LYS A 356 -21.78 3.40 -21.70
CA LYS A 356 -22.20 2.25 -20.88
C LYS A 356 -22.28 1.03 -21.80
N GLY A 357 -21.62 -0.06 -21.43
CA GLY A 357 -21.69 -1.31 -22.15
C GLY A 357 -21.90 -2.51 -21.25
N LYS A 358 -22.16 -3.63 -21.92
CA LYS A 358 -22.51 -4.89 -21.31
C LYS A 358 -21.74 -6.02 -21.95
N LEU A 359 -21.20 -6.91 -21.12
CA LEU A 359 -20.46 -8.10 -21.53
C LEU A 359 -21.29 -9.34 -21.16
N VAL A 360 -21.79 -10.05 -22.17
CA VAL A 360 -22.53 -11.30 -21.99
C VAL A 360 -21.97 -12.34 -22.95
N ASN A 361 -21.58 -13.50 -22.42
CA ASN A 361 -21.03 -14.60 -23.22
C ASN A 361 -19.90 -14.16 -24.16
N ASP A 362 -18.98 -13.33 -23.66
CA ASP A 362 -17.82 -12.81 -24.42
C ASP A 362 -18.17 -11.91 -25.61
N ILE A 363 -19.38 -11.36 -25.60
CA ILE A 363 -19.84 -10.35 -26.53
C ILE A 363 -20.03 -9.05 -25.77
N LEU A 364 -19.24 -8.04 -26.15
CA LEU A 364 -19.37 -6.67 -25.65
C LEU A 364 -20.39 -5.93 -26.52
N THR A 365 -21.34 -5.24 -25.90
CA THR A 365 -22.30 -4.36 -26.58
C THR A 365 -22.35 -3.00 -25.90
N ILE A 366 -22.56 -1.93 -26.67
CA ILE A 366 -22.84 -0.59 -26.14
C ILE A 366 -24.35 -0.47 -25.90
N GLU A 367 -24.74 -0.13 -24.67
CA GLU A 367 -26.14 0.12 -24.29
C GLU A 367 -26.48 1.62 -24.38
N GLU A 368 -25.52 2.50 -24.06
CA GLU A 368 -25.75 3.95 -24.00
C GLU A 368 -24.47 4.76 -24.29
N ASN A 369 -24.60 5.89 -25.01
CA ASN A 369 -23.46 6.74 -25.41
C ASN A 369 -23.18 7.95 -24.47
N LEU A 370 -23.94 8.08 -23.37
CA LEU A 370 -23.74 9.05 -22.29
C LEU A 370 -23.42 10.49 -22.75
N ILE A 371 -24.17 10.98 -23.74
CA ILE A 371 -23.88 12.23 -24.46
C ILE A 371 -23.85 13.47 -23.54
N GLU A 372 -24.51 13.41 -22.39
CA GLU A 372 -24.58 14.48 -21.39
C GLU A 372 -23.24 14.71 -20.66
N LEU A 373 -22.38 13.70 -20.63
CA LEU A 373 -21.04 13.80 -20.02
C LEU A 373 -20.02 14.45 -20.95
N ASN A 374 -20.28 14.34 -22.26
CA ASN A 374 -19.27 14.53 -23.29
C ASN A 374 -19.17 15.98 -23.76
N THR A 375 -17.99 16.36 -24.23
CA THR A 375 -17.75 17.68 -24.83
C THR A 375 -17.40 17.55 -26.31
N LEU A 376 -17.91 18.47 -27.14
CA LEU A 376 -17.71 18.41 -28.60
C LEU A 376 -16.24 18.48 -29.04
N ASP A 377 -15.41 19.17 -28.27
CA ASP A 377 -14.00 19.45 -28.61
C ASP A 377 -13.01 18.70 -27.69
N GLY A 378 -13.50 17.72 -26.92
CA GLY A 378 -12.73 17.04 -25.88
C GLY A 378 -12.76 15.52 -25.99
N ALA A 379 -12.07 14.87 -25.07
CA ALA A 379 -12.21 13.46 -24.81
C ALA A 379 -12.51 13.22 -23.32
N GLU A 380 -13.53 12.43 -23.06
CA GLU A 380 -13.88 11.94 -21.72
C GLU A 380 -13.46 10.47 -21.57
N PHE A 381 -12.72 10.17 -20.50
CA PHE A 381 -12.16 8.83 -20.28
C PHE A 381 -11.90 8.56 -18.79
N SER A 382 -11.46 7.33 -18.47
CA SER A 382 -11.27 6.84 -17.09
C SER A 382 -12.47 7.08 -16.18
N PRO A 383 -13.67 6.60 -16.55
CA PRO A 383 -14.82 6.69 -15.68
C PRO A 383 -14.58 5.93 -14.37
N PHE A 384 -15.23 6.39 -13.31
CA PHE A 384 -15.49 5.68 -12.07
C PHE A 384 -16.96 5.89 -11.76
N VAL A 385 -17.76 4.83 -11.78
CA VAL A 385 -19.16 4.90 -11.40
C VAL A 385 -19.34 4.32 -10.01
N GLU A 386 -19.95 5.11 -9.11
CA GLU A 386 -20.29 4.59 -7.78
C GLU A 386 -21.30 3.46 -7.90
N ARG A 387 -21.21 2.46 -7.01
CA ARG A 387 -21.95 1.19 -7.13
C ARG A 387 -23.46 1.31 -7.29
N ASN A 388 -24.07 2.33 -6.69
CA ASN A 388 -25.50 2.60 -6.79
C ASN A 388 -25.80 3.66 -7.86
N GLU A 389 -24.85 3.87 -8.77
CA GLU A 389 -24.88 4.85 -9.86
C GLU A 389 -25.24 6.25 -9.35
N ARG A 390 -24.84 6.64 -8.13
CA ARG A 390 -25.18 7.97 -7.56
C ARG A 390 -24.42 9.11 -8.22
N PHE A 391 -23.19 8.82 -8.66
CA PHE A 391 -22.34 9.75 -9.38
C PHE A 391 -21.35 8.98 -10.23
N ILE A 392 -20.83 9.67 -11.24
CA ILE A 392 -19.70 9.24 -12.06
C ILE A 392 -18.58 10.30 -11.94
N ILE A 393 -17.36 9.86 -11.68
CA ILE A 393 -16.14 10.69 -11.78
C ILE A 393 -15.40 10.26 -13.03
N PHE A 394 -14.87 11.19 -13.81
CA PHE A 394 -14.11 10.87 -15.02
C PHE A 394 -13.07 11.94 -15.33
N THR A 395 -12.11 11.61 -16.18
CA THR A 395 -11.12 12.54 -16.69
C THR A 395 -11.62 13.17 -17.98
N ARG A 396 -11.45 14.49 -18.10
CA ARG A 396 -11.62 15.23 -19.36
C ARG A 396 -10.28 15.76 -19.83
N TYR A 397 -10.04 15.69 -21.13
CA TYR A 397 -8.90 16.32 -21.80
C TYR A 397 -9.37 17.14 -22.99
N ILE A 398 -9.04 18.43 -22.98
CA ILE A 398 -9.24 19.35 -24.11
C ILE A 398 -7.90 20.03 -24.38
N GLU A 399 -7.23 19.71 -25.49
CA GLU A 399 -5.89 20.21 -25.79
C GLU A 399 -5.86 21.75 -25.89
N SER A 400 -6.92 22.35 -26.44
CA SER A 400 -7.04 23.80 -26.63
C SER A 400 -7.42 24.58 -25.37
N ASP A 401 -7.91 23.91 -24.32
CA ASP A 401 -8.35 24.56 -23.08
C ASP A 401 -7.91 23.75 -21.83
N PRO A 402 -6.69 24.03 -21.31
CA PRO A 402 -6.22 23.42 -20.06
C PRO A 402 -7.12 23.66 -18.85
N SER A 403 -7.97 24.69 -18.85
CA SER A 403 -8.93 24.91 -17.77
C SER A 403 -10.03 23.84 -17.73
N GLN A 404 -10.26 23.16 -18.86
CA GLN A 404 -11.18 22.03 -18.98
C GLN A 404 -10.49 20.66 -18.86
N GLN A 405 -9.19 20.62 -18.54
CA GLN A 405 -8.48 19.38 -18.23
C GLN A 405 -8.59 19.06 -16.74
N GLY A 406 -8.86 17.80 -16.39
CA GLY A 406 -8.85 17.32 -15.02
C GLY A 406 -9.94 16.29 -14.73
N PHE A 407 -10.21 16.07 -13.45
CA PHE A 407 -11.33 15.24 -13.00
C PHE A 407 -12.63 16.04 -12.95
N PHE A 408 -13.70 15.43 -13.44
CA PHE A 408 -15.05 15.94 -13.42
C PHE A 408 -15.97 14.95 -12.73
N ILE A 409 -17.04 15.45 -12.12
CA ILE A 409 -18.08 14.65 -11.50
C ILE A 409 -19.44 15.00 -12.09
N SER A 410 -20.25 14.00 -12.40
CA SER A 410 -21.67 14.16 -12.70
C SER A 410 -22.50 13.34 -11.73
N TYR A 411 -23.66 13.86 -11.34
CA TYR A 411 -24.57 13.23 -10.39
C TYR A 411 -25.76 12.64 -11.11
N ASN A 412 -26.21 11.48 -10.68
CA ASN A 412 -27.44 10.89 -11.19
C ASN A 412 -28.65 11.63 -10.59
N THR A 413 -29.48 12.19 -11.47
CA THR A 413 -30.71 12.92 -11.12
C THR A 413 -31.95 12.03 -11.11
N ASN A 414 -31.87 10.81 -11.68
CA ASN A 414 -32.97 9.85 -11.71
C ASN A 414 -32.78 8.75 -10.66
N VAL A 415 -33.64 8.74 -9.65
CA VAL A 415 -33.56 7.80 -8.52
C VAL A 415 -34.27 6.47 -8.81
N SER A 416 -35.12 6.41 -9.83
CA SER A 416 -36.06 5.29 -10.05
C SER A 416 -36.00 4.71 -11.46
N GLY A 417 -34.81 4.56 -12.04
CA GLY A 417 -34.64 3.98 -13.37
C GLY A 417 -33.20 4.04 -13.85
N ASN A 418 -33.03 4.10 -15.17
CA ASN A 418 -31.72 4.31 -15.79
C ASN A 418 -31.15 5.65 -15.31
N PRO A 419 -29.84 5.72 -15.00
CA PRO A 419 -29.20 6.96 -14.58
C PRO A 419 -29.44 8.09 -15.58
N GLU A 420 -29.74 9.27 -15.06
CA GLU A 420 -29.76 10.52 -15.85
C GLU A 420 -28.67 11.41 -15.29
N TRP A 421 -27.64 11.69 -16.08
CA TRP A 421 -26.45 12.37 -15.59
C TRP A 421 -26.61 13.88 -15.64
N SER A 422 -26.31 14.56 -14.54
CA SER A 422 -26.27 16.02 -14.49
C SER A 422 -25.14 16.58 -15.37
N LYS A 423 -25.19 17.88 -15.63
CA LYS A 423 -24.03 18.58 -16.21
C LYS A 423 -22.78 18.33 -15.34
N PRO A 424 -21.62 17.95 -15.92
CA PRO A 424 -20.41 17.71 -15.16
C PRO A 424 -19.86 18.96 -14.46
N GLU A 425 -19.35 18.77 -13.25
CA GLU A 425 -18.68 19.78 -12.40
C GLU A 425 -17.20 19.40 -12.24
N LYS A 426 -16.27 20.37 -12.40
CA LYS A 426 -14.83 20.10 -12.23
C LYS A 426 -14.48 19.93 -10.74
N LEU A 427 -13.65 18.93 -10.43
CA LEU A 427 -13.08 18.73 -9.10
C LEU A 427 -11.79 19.55 -8.95
N GLU A 428 -11.91 20.86 -8.74
CA GLU A 428 -10.80 21.84 -8.77
C GLU A 428 -9.62 21.54 -7.83
N MET A 429 -9.83 20.72 -6.79
CA MET A 429 -8.75 20.37 -5.87
C MET A 429 -7.79 19.33 -6.45
N LEU A 430 -8.22 18.54 -7.44
CA LEU A 430 -7.44 17.47 -8.03
C LEU A 430 -6.67 18.00 -9.26
N PRO A 431 -5.39 17.61 -9.43
CA PRO A 431 -4.67 17.86 -10.67
C PRO A 431 -5.25 17.02 -11.81
N TYR A 432 -4.73 17.24 -13.02
CA TYR A 432 -4.97 16.33 -14.13
C TYR A 432 -4.37 14.95 -13.82
N GLY A 433 -5.13 13.91 -14.13
CA GLY A 433 -4.79 12.52 -13.89
C GLY A 433 -5.91 11.61 -14.37
N TRP A 434 -5.79 10.31 -14.15
CA TRP A 434 -6.76 9.31 -14.59
C TRP A 434 -6.76 8.04 -13.71
N SER A 435 -7.53 7.02 -14.12
CA SER A 435 -7.82 5.82 -13.33
C SER A 435 -8.39 6.14 -11.94
N ALA A 436 -9.44 6.96 -11.92
CA ALA A 436 -10.18 7.29 -10.72
C ALA A 436 -10.76 6.02 -10.06
N PHE A 437 -10.56 5.86 -8.76
CA PHE A 437 -11.20 4.81 -7.96
C PHE A 437 -11.54 5.33 -6.56
N ILE A 438 -12.58 4.78 -5.95
CA ILE A 438 -12.90 5.01 -4.54
C ILE A 438 -12.72 3.69 -3.80
N VAL A 439 -11.93 3.71 -2.72
CA VAL A 439 -11.54 2.55 -1.93
C VAL A 439 -11.61 2.85 -0.43
N ASN A 440 -11.27 1.86 0.40
CA ASN A 440 -11.32 1.86 1.85
C ASN A 440 -12.70 2.32 2.35
N GLU A 441 -13.75 1.59 1.98
CA GLU A 441 -15.13 1.86 2.42
C GLU A 441 -15.64 3.27 2.07
N ASN A 442 -15.26 3.79 0.90
CA ASN A 442 -15.57 5.15 0.44
C ASN A 442 -14.90 6.28 1.23
N SER A 443 -13.77 6.01 1.88
CA SER A 443 -12.99 7.03 2.57
C SER A 443 -11.87 7.63 1.71
N GLN A 444 -11.43 6.93 0.66
CA GLN A 444 -10.26 7.31 -0.12
C GLN A 444 -10.55 7.34 -1.63
N PHE A 445 -10.14 8.41 -2.29
CA PHE A 445 -10.07 8.53 -3.74
C PHE A 445 -8.65 8.25 -4.21
N ILE A 446 -8.49 7.34 -5.15
CA ILE A 446 -7.23 6.95 -5.76
C ILE A 446 -7.22 7.39 -7.23
N TYR A 447 -6.07 7.87 -7.69
CA TYR A 447 -5.83 8.15 -9.11
C TYR A 447 -4.33 8.08 -9.42
N THR A 448 -3.97 8.23 -10.68
CA THR A 448 -2.58 8.40 -11.13
C THR A 448 -2.43 9.62 -12.03
N ASP A 449 -1.28 10.28 -11.99
CA ASP A 449 -0.87 11.30 -12.97
C ASP A 449 -0.09 10.71 -14.16
N GLY A 450 0.05 9.39 -14.19
CA GLY A 450 0.81 8.62 -15.15
C GLY A 450 2.13 8.12 -14.61
N ASP A 451 2.71 8.80 -13.63
CA ASP A 451 3.98 8.43 -13.00
C ASP A 451 3.75 7.83 -11.62
N ASP A 452 2.94 8.50 -10.81
CA ASP A 452 2.72 8.16 -9.41
C ASP A 452 1.25 7.88 -9.10
N ILE A 453 1.01 6.98 -8.14
CA ILE A 453 -0.31 6.77 -7.57
C ILE A 453 -0.55 7.79 -6.45
N TYR A 454 -1.72 8.40 -6.44
CA TYR A 454 -2.15 9.36 -5.44
C TYR A 454 -3.41 8.91 -4.72
N SER A 455 -3.56 9.42 -3.50
CA SER A 455 -4.63 9.16 -2.57
C SER A 455 -5.10 10.49 -1.95
N VAL A 456 -6.41 10.71 -1.99
CA VAL A 456 -7.06 11.87 -1.40
C VAL A 456 -8.24 11.42 -0.56
N PRO A 457 -8.36 11.86 0.70
CA PRO A 457 -9.57 11.63 1.49
C PRO A 457 -10.83 12.14 0.79
N ILE A 458 -11.88 11.32 0.73
CA ILE A 458 -13.11 11.63 -0.01
C ILE A 458 -13.81 12.89 0.49
N ASP A 459 -13.73 13.18 1.79
CA ASP A 459 -14.29 14.38 2.39
C ASP A 459 -13.66 15.68 1.86
N LYS A 460 -12.38 15.63 1.43
CA LYS A 460 -11.71 16.76 0.78
C LYS A 460 -12.22 17.05 -0.63
N LEU A 461 -12.75 16.05 -1.33
CA LEU A 461 -13.35 16.23 -2.66
C LEU A 461 -14.66 17.03 -2.62
N LYS A 462 -15.26 17.22 -1.43
CA LYS A 462 -16.55 17.91 -1.25
C LYS A 462 -17.66 17.34 -2.14
N ILE A 463 -17.60 16.05 -2.44
CA ILE A 463 -18.65 15.35 -3.19
C ILE A 463 -19.96 15.53 -2.43
N LYS A 464 -21.00 15.98 -3.13
CA LYS A 464 -22.32 16.17 -2.53
C LYS A 464 -22.79 14.81 -2.04
N LYS A 465 -22.93 14.65 -0.72
CA LYS A 465 -23.70 13.54 -0.17
C LYS A 465 -25.10 13.67 -0.76
N SER A 466 -25.44 12.81 -1.70
CA SER A 466 -26.75 12.83 -2.33
C SER A 466 -27.79 12.84 -1.22
N LYS A 467 -28.69 13.83 -1.20
CA LYS A 467 -29.80 13.94 -0.22
C LYS A 467 -30.87 12.85 -0.42
N ILE A 468 -30.50 11.73 -1.03
CA ILE A 468 -31.39 10.68 -1.45
C ILE A 468 -31.56 9.77 -0.23
N LYS A 469 -32.72 9.92 0.40
CA LYS A 469 -33.23 9.10 1.50
C LYS A 469 -33.64 7.73 1.01
#